data_AF-A0A7E5WC63-F1
#
_entry.id   AF-A0A7E5WC63-F1
#
_cell.length_a   1.000
_cell.length_b   1.000
_cell.length_c   1.000
_cell.angle_alpha   90.00
_cell.angle_beta   90.00
_cell.angle_gamma   90.00
#
_symmetry.space_group_name_H-M   'P 1'
#
loop_
_entity.id
_entity.type
_entity.pdbx_description
1 polymer ?
#
loop_
_entity_poly.entity_id
_entity_poly.type
_entity_poly.pdbx_seq_one_letter_code
_entity_poly.pdbx_strand_id
1 'polypeptide(L)'
;MDHLFRQRRISVPKRTSELVALIAVSCTLFLFLHTRDLSTKLRRMEGRLNDDVTAFNHLTDRMPTERTEHAFASAQEYKEALEAIRRHTGAERSKPQRTLEAEPEESQQEEQEYLDELLVPEPWELNNTARAGTEILFFNRVPKVGSQTFMELLRRLSNRNRFGFHRDTVQRVETIRLAPADQQALASIVTSYEPPASYIKHVCYTNFTRMGFPSPIYVNVVRDPVERVISWYYYVRAPWYYVERKRAFPDLPLPDPAWLKKDFETCVLSGDRECRYVEGETHEGIGDHRRQTLFFCGHEPQCTPFNSVEALQRAKRVVEQQYAVVGVLEDMNSTLLALEKYVPRFFKGALNLYWDQLNTFNRINRNAFKPPVSEAVKQIVRANFTREIEFYEFCKQRLHMQLRALRDPTITVPTPRSRRRRAQKNRV
;
A
#
# COMPACT_ATOMS: atom_id res chain seq x y z
N MET A 1 77.91 29.79 33.01
CA MET A 1 77.47 31.07 32.42
C MET A 1 76.19 30.77 31.64
N ASP A 2 75.16 30.15 32.22
CA ASP A 2 74.25 30.69 33.26
C ASP A 2 73.95 32.18 33.11
N HIS A 3 72.64 32.49 33.05
CA HIS A 3 71.95 33.78 32.97
C HIS A 3 71.60 34.29 31.55
N LEU A 4 70.38 34.72 31.16
CA LEU A 4 69.09 34.97 31.83
C LEU A 4 68.00 35.13 30.74
N PHE A 5 67.07 34.18 30.58
CA PHE A 5 65.73 34.48 30.05
C PHE A 5 64.82 34.77 31.23
N ARG A 6 64.80 36.04 31.66
CA ARG A 6 63.91 36.53 32.72
C ARG A 6 62.52 36.77 32.13
N GLN A 7 61.71 35.72 32.06
CA GLN A 7 60.30 35.80 31.68
C GLN A 7 59.56 36.65 32.74
N ARG A 8 59.09 37.85 32.36
CA ARG A 8 58.22 38.68 33.20
C ARG A 8 56.91 37.93 33.45
N ARG A 9 56.76 37.33 34.64
CA ARG A 9 55.45 36.92 35.15
C ARG A 9 54.64 38.19 35.37
N ILE A 10 53.69 38.45 34.48
CA ILE A 10 52.66 39.47 34.69
C ILE A 10 51.85 38.98 35.89
N SER A 11 51.98 39.70 37.01
CA SER A 11 51.20 39.47 38.23
C SER A 11 49.75 39.83 37.94
N VAL A 12 48.98 38.87 37.43
CA VAL A 12 47.53 38.95 37.34
C VAL A 12 47.00 39.07 38.78
N PRO A 13 46.25 40.14 39.14
CA PRO A 13 45.70 40.27 40.48
C PRO A 13 44.95 38.99 40.88
N LYS A 14 45.11 38.51 42.12
CA LYS A 14 44.51 37.23 42.58
C LYS A 14 43.03 37.08 42.19
N ARG A 15 42.26 38.17 42.23
CA ARG A 15 40.84 38.20 41.85
C ARG A 15 40.56 37.94 40.37
N THR A 16 41.44 38.35 39.45
CA THR A 16 41.25 38.10 38.01
C THR A 16 41.69 36.71 37.60
N SER A 17 42.72 36.14 38.24
CA SER A 17 43.06 34.71 38.06
C SER A 17 41.96 33.78 38.58
N GLU A 18 41.31 34.14 39.69
CA GLU A 18 40.15 33.42 40.24
C GLU A 18 38.94 33.48 39.29
N LEU A 19 38.67 34.63 38.69
CA LEU A 19 37.58 34.79 37.71
C LEU A 19 37.80 33.95 36.45
N VAL A 20 39.01 33.95 35.90
CA VAL A 20 39.35 33.13 34.72
C VAL A 20 39.23 31.65 35.03
N ALA A 21 39.68 31.22 36.22
CA ALA A 21 39.51 29.84 36.67
C ALA A 21 38.02 29.46 36.80
N LEU A 22 37.19 30.33 37.36
CA LEU A 22 35.74 30.09 37.48
C LEU A 22 35.05 30.00 36.11
N ILE A 23 35.41 30.87 35.16
CA ILE A 23 34.86 30.82 33.79
C ILE A 23 35.30 29.53 33.09
N ALA A 24 36.56 29.12 33.23
CA ALA A 24 37.07 27.89 32.63
C ALA A 24 36.38 26.63 33.20
N VAL A 25 36.17 26.60 34.52
CA VAL A 25 35.43 25.51 35.20
C VAL A 25 33.95 25.51 34.79
N SER A 26 33.33 26.69 34.66
CA SER A 26 31.94 26.83 34.19
C SER A 26 31.77 26.37 32.74
N CYS A 27 32.66 26.78 31.83
CA CYS A 27 32.63 26.36 30.42
C CYS A 27 32.87 24.85 30.26
N THR A 28 33.82 24.28 31.02
CA THR A 28 34.07 22.84 30.99
C THR A 28 32.90 22.04 31.57
N LEU A 29 32.27 22.52 32.64
CA LEU A 29 31.05 21.92 33.18
C LEU A 29 29.90 22.01 32.17
N PHE A 30 29.70 23.16 31.52
CA PHE A 30 28.67 23.34 30.49
C PHE A 30 28.87 22.39 29.31
N LEU A 31 30.10 22.31 28.78
CA LEU A 31 30.45 21.38 27.70
C LEU A 31 30.27 19.92 28.11
N PHE A 32 30.64 19.56 29.35
CA PHE A 32 30.43 18.23 29.90
C PHE A 32 28.93 17.89 30.01
N LEU A 33 28.10 18.81 30.50
CA LEU A 33 26.65 18.61 30.58
C LEU A 33 26.03 18.48 29.18
N HIS A 34 26.46 19.29 28.21
CA HIS A 34 25.97 19.23 26.84
C HIS A 34 26.38 17.94 26.12
N THR A 35 27.64 17.52 26.25
CA THR A 35 28.11 16.23 25.72
C THR A 35 27.43 15.05 26.42
N ARG A 36 27.12 15.15 27.72
CA ARG A 36 26.33 14.14 28.45
C ARG A 36 24.89 14.07 27.97
N ASP A 37 24.24 15.20 27.72
CA ASP A 37 22.88 15.25 27.15
C ASP A 37 22.87 14.70 25.71
N LEU A 38 23.85 15.06 24.89
CA LEU A 38 23.96 14.57 23.52
C LEU A 38 24.23 13.06 23.48
N SER A 39 25.14 12.56 24.33
CA SER A 39 25.46 11.14 24.41
C SER A 39 24.31 10.32 25.00
N THR A 40 23.55 10.85 25.95
CA THR A 40 22.32 10.19 26.44
C THR A 40 21.20 10.19 25.40
N LYS A 41 21.05 11.26 24.61
CA LYS A 41 20.13 11.29 23.45
C LYS A 41 20.55 10.30 22.36
N LEU A 42 21.83 10.22 22.03
CA LEU A 42 22.37 9.23 21.09
C LEU A 42 22.14 7.81 21.58
N ARG A 43 22.43 7.49 22.85
CA ARG A 43 22.12 6.18 23.45
C ARG A 43 20.63 5.86 23.49
N ARG A 44 19.75 6.87 23.67
CA ARG A 44 18.29 6.67 23.55
C ARG A 44 17.87 6.39 22.11
N MET A 45 18.48 7.03 21.12
CA MET A 45 18.22 6.78 19.70
C MET A 45 18.76 5.43 19.24
N GLU A 46 19.96 5.07 19.69
CA GLU A 46 20.58 3.76 19.47
C GLU A 46 19.78 2.66 20.16
N GLY A 47 19.30 2.91 21.39
CA GLY A 47 18.36 2.06 22.11
C GLY A 47 17.06 1.84 21.34
N ARG A 48 16.41 2.90 20.84
CA ARG A 48 15.21 2.77 19.98
C ARG A 48 15.47 2.00 18.68
N LEU A 49 16.61 2.23 18.04
CA LEU A 49 17.00 1.52 16.83
C LEU A 49 17.27 0.03 17.11
N ASN A 50 17.91 -0.27 18.24
CA ASN A 50 18.11 -1.63 18.69
C ASN A 50 16.78 -2.26 19.14
N ASP A 51 15.89 -1.55 19.80
CA ASP A 51 14.56 -2.04 20.19
C ASP A 51 13.70 -2.35 18.95
N ASP A 52 13.82 -1.59 17.87
CA ASP A 52 13.15 -1.87 16.58
C ASP A 52 13.77 -3.11 15.87
N VAL A 53 15.09 -3.25 15.89
CA VAL A 53 15.81 -4.44 15.38
C VAL A 53 15.54 -5.67 16.25
N THR A 54 15.46 -5.49 17.56
CA THR A 54 15.18 -6.56 18.53
C THR A 54 13.69 -6.88 18.53
N ALA A 55 12.78 -5.96 18.22
CA ALA A 55 11.37 -6.24 17.98
C ALA A 55 11.13 -7.06 16.70
N PHE A 56 12.05 -6.98 15.72
CA PHE A 56 12.10 -7.88 14.57
C PHE A 56 12.69 -9.25 14.96
N ASN A 57 13.72 -9.30 15.81
CA ASN A 57 14.28 -10.56 16.33
C ASN A 57 13.38 -11.25 17.37
N HIS A 58 12.55 -10.52 18.11
CA HIS A 58 11.58 -11.05 19.08
C HIS A 58 10.25 -11.48 18.43
N LEU A 59 10.15 -11.46 17.09
CA LEU A 59 9.11 -12.22 16.39
C LEU A 59 9.36 -13.74 16.44
N THR A 60 10.46 -14.21 17.05
CA THR A 60 10.73 -15.63 17.33
C THR A 60 10.56 -16.07 18.79
N ASP A 61 10.22 -15.20 19.76
CA ASP A 61 9.79 -15.70 21.09
C ASP A 61 8.95 -14.70 21.91
N ARG A 62 8.13 -15.25 22.80
CA ARG A 62 6.90 -14.78 23.51
C ARG A 62 6.75 -13.33 24.06
N MET A 63 5.45 -13.00 24.29
CA MET A 63 4.73 -11.75 24.76
C MET A 63 5.01 -11.27 26.22
N PRO A 64 4.33 -10.23 26.83
CA PRO A 64 3.24 -9.29 26.40
C PRO A 64 3.29 -7.78 26.85
N THR A 65 2.35 -7.00 26.23
CA THR A 65 1.51 -5.83 26.68
C THR A 65 2.06 -4.44 27.05
N GLU A 66 1.50 -3.36 26.44
CA GLU A 66 0.48 -2.45 27.05
C GLU A 66 -0.20 -1.51 26.01
N ARG A 67 -1.43 -1.07 26.31
CA ARG A 67 -2.34 -0.24 25.48
C ARG A 67 -2.19 1.25 25.81
N THR A 68 -2.43 2.13 24.81
CA THR A 68 -2.86 3.51 25.09
C THR A 68 -3.79 4.01 23.97
N GLU A 69 -4.96 4.49 24.37
CA GLU A 69 -6.00 5.13 23.56
C GLU A 69 -5.64 6.60 23.31
N HIS A 70 -5.89 7.14 22.11
CA HIS A 70 -6.02 8.60 21.95
C HIS A 70 -7.12 8.99 20.95
N ALA A 71 -7.89 9.96 21.43
CA ALA A 71 -9.14 10.57 20.98
C ALA A 71 -9.19 11.11 19.54
N PHE A 72 -10.40 11.04 18.99
CA PHE A 72 -10.84 11.65 17.73
C PHE A 72 -11.12 13.15 17.88
N ALA A 73 -10.91 13.90 16.81
CA ALA A 73 -11.35 15.30 16.66
C ALA A 73 -12.88 15.41 16.72
N SER A 74 -13.38 16.50 17.31
CA SER A 74 -14.77 16.64 17.74
C SER A 74 -15.73 16.95 16.57
N ALA A 75 -16.96 16.45 16.65
CA ALA A 75 -18.05 16.67 15.68
C ALA A 75 -18.44 18.15 15.47
N GLN A 76 -17.87 19.07 16.25
CA GLN A 76 -18.08 20.51 16.18
C GLN A 76 -17.38 21.12 14.96
N GLU A 77 -16.14 20.68 14.67
CA GLU A 77 -15.31 21.21 13.57
C GLU A 77 -15.88 20.86 12.19
N TYR A 78 -16.63 19.77 12.10
CA TYR A 78 -17.32 19.34 10.87
C TYR A 78 -18.55 20.20 10.54
N LYS A 79 -19.22 20.76 11.55
CA LYS A 79 -20.40 21.63 11.35
C LYS A 79 -20.03 23.01 10.83
N GLU A 80 -18.95 23.59 11.33
CA GLU A 80 -18.49 24.93 10.94
C GLU A 80 -18.01 24.97 9.48
N ALA A 81 -17.38 23.89 9.00
CA ALA A 81 -16.97 23.76 7.60
C ALA A 81 -18.16 23.69 6.62
N LEU A 82 -19.31 23.11 7.04
CA LEU A 82 -20.51 22.99 6.20
C LEU A 82 -21.30 24.30 6.10
N GLU A 83 -21.27 25.14 7.13
CA GLU A 83 -21.96 26.44 7.11
C GLU A 83 -21.21 27.48 6.25
N ALA A 84 -19.88 27.39 6.16
CA ALA A 84 -19.08 28.22 5.27
C ALA A 84 -19.40 27.99 3.78
N ILE A 85 -19.69 26.75 3.38
CA ILE A 85 -20.03 26.39 2.00
C ILE A 85 -21.42 26.93 1.60
N ARG A 86 -22.34 27.03 2.56
CA ARG A 86 -23.74 27.41 2.31
C ARG A 86 -23.94 28.90 2.02
N ARG A 87 -22.97 29.75 2.38
CA ARG A 87 -23.02 31.21 2.16
C ARG A 87 -22.65 31.63 0.73
N HIS A 88 -22.08 30.74 -0.09
CA HIS A 88 -21.53 31.09 -1.42
C HIS A 88 -22.35 30.65 -2.63
N THR A 89 -23.56 30.09 -2.45
CA THR A 89 -24.44 29.74 -3.58
C THR A 89 -25.81 30.37 -3.40
N GLY A 90 -25.94 31.63 -3.80
CA GLY A 90 -27.22 32.29 -3.99
C GLY A 90 -27.88 31.81 -5.27
N ALA A 91 -29.00 31.11 -5.15
CA ALA A 91 -29.91 30.82 -6.25
C ALA A 91 -31.34 30.86 -5.73
N GLU A 92 -32.07 31.91 -6.12
CA GLU A 92 -33.49 32.09 -5.85
C GLU A 92 -34.30 30.95 -6.47
N ARG A 93 -35.28 30.44 -5.72
CA ARG A 93 -36.12 29.30 -6.13
C ARG A 93 -37.52 29.80 -6.44
N SER A 94 -37.86 29.92 -7.72
CA SER A 94 -39.24 30.03 -8.19
C SER A 94 -39.97 28.70 -7.97
N LYS A 95 -41.23 28.76 -7.51
CA LYS A 95 -42.07 27.58 -7.28
C LYS A 95 -42.68 27.08 -8.60
N PRO A 96 -42.61 25.77 -8.92
CA PRO A 96 -43.50 25.17 -9.88
C PRO A 96 -44.74 24.57 -9.21
N GLN A 97 -45.84 24.68 -9.94
CA GLN A 97 -47.20 24.25 -9.65
C GLN A 97 -47.34 22.72 -9.69
N ARG A 98 -48.30 22.20 -8.92
CA ARG A 98 -48.59 20.77 -8.72
C ARG A 98 -49.53 20.23 -9.79
N THR A 99 -49.13 19.15 -10.47
CA THR A 99 -49.91 18.08 -11.14
C THR A 99 -48.87 17.04 -11.63
N LEU A 100 -49.05 15.73 -11.72
CA LEU A 100 -50.06 14.71 -11.40
C LEU A 100 -49.25 13.38 -11.31
N GLU A 101 -49.66 12.50 -10.39
CA GLU A 101 -49.45 11.03 -10.34
C GLU A 101 -48.04 10.45 -10.59
N ALA A 102 -47.42 9.96 -9.50
CA ALA A 102 -46.26 9.07 -9.53
C ALA A 102 -46.73 7.62 -9.30
N GLU A 103 -46.39 6.74 -10.22
CA GLU A 103 -46.43 5.27 -10.05
C GLU A 103 -45.56 4.85 -8.84
N PRO A 104 -45.82 3.70 -8.19
CA PRO A 104 -45.15 3.33 -6.94
C PRO A 104 -43.66 3.04 -7.15
N GLU A 105 -42.78 3.80 -6.50
CA GLU A 105 -41.32 3.62 -6.58
C GLU A 105 -40.82 2.25 -6.03
N GLU A 106 -41.66 1.51 -5.30
CA GLU A 106 -41.32 0.19 -4.74
C GLU A 106 -41.35 -0.93 -5.80
N SER A 107 -42.32 -0.95 -6.70
CA SER A 107 -42.40 -1.98 -7.75
C SER A 107 -41.23 -1.86 -8.74
N GLN A 108 -40.81 -0.63 -9.03
CA GLN A 108 -39.65 -0.36 -9.89
C GLN A 108 -38.32 -0.74 -9.22
N GLN A 109 -38.23 -0.68 -7.89
CA GLN A 109 -37.03 -1.11 -7.16
C GLN A 109 -36.91 -2.63 -7.12
N GLU A 110 -38.02 -3.33 -6.88
CA GLU A 110 -38.06 -4.80 -6.90
C GLU A 110 -37.80 -5.37 -8.30
N GLU A 111 -38.35 -4.75 -9.35
CA GLU A 111 -38.12 -5.16 -10.74
C GLU A 111 -36.67 -4.91 -11.17
N GLN A 112 -36.07 -3.78 -10.74
CA GLN A 112 -34.67 -3.46 -11.02
C GLN A 112 -33.70 -4.38 -10.25
N GLU A 113 -34.00 -4.74 -9.00
CA GLU A 113 -33.22 -5.68 -8.20
C GLU A 113 -33.28 -7.10 -8.78
N TYR A 114 -34.46 -7.52 -9.25
CA TYR A 114 -34.64 -8.79 -9.96
C TYR A 114 -33.89 -8.84 -11.30
N LEU A 115 -33.92 -7.75 -12.09
CA LEU A 115 -33.14 -7.64 -13.32
C LEU A 115 -31.63 -7.65 -13.05
N ASP A 116 -31.16 -6.97 -12.00
CA ASP A 116 -29.76 -6.99 -11.58
C ASP A 116 -29.31 -8.39 -11.13
N GLU A 117 -30.21 -9.18 -10.53
CA GLU A 117 -29.95 -10.57 -10.14
C GLU A 117 -29.90 -11.52 -11.35
N LEU A 118 -30.78 -11.30 -12.36
CA LEU A 118 -30.79 -12.06 -13.61
C LEU A 118 -29.53 -11.84 -14.47
N LEU A 119 -28.85 -10.70 -14.29
CA LEU A 119 -27.62 -10.32 -14.99
C LEU A 119 -26.35 -10.84 -14.32
N VAL A 120 -26.44 -11.52 -13.17
CA VAL A 120 -25.28 -12.11 -12.50
C VAL A 120 -24.83 -13.35 -13.26
N PRO A 121 -23.57 -13.39 -13.77
CA PRO A 121 -23.04 -14.56 -14.44
C PRO A 121 -22.98 -15.77 -13.52
N GLU A 122 -22.97 -16.96 -14.11
CA GLU A 122 -22.83 -18.19 -13.36
C GLU A 122 -21.40 -18.36 -12.82
N PRO A 123 -21.19 -19.05 -11.67
CA PRO A 123 -19.88 -19.19 -11.05
C PRO A 123 -18.76 -19.66 -12.00
N TRP A 124 -19.05 -20.62 -12.87
CA TRP A 124 -18.06 -21.20 -13.78
C TRP A 124 -17.61 -20.21 -14.86
N GLU A 125 -18.44 -19.25 -15.24
CA GLU A 125 -18.09 -18.21 -16.22
C GLU A 125 -17.01 -17.28 -15.70
N LEU A 126 -16.98 -17.09 -14.37
CA LEU A 126 -16.03 -16.26 -13.66
C LEU A 126 -14.83 -17.05 -13.10
N ASN A 127 -14.82 -18.38 -13.24
CA ASN A 127 -13.80 -19.28 -12.70
C ASN A 127 -12.67 -19.54 -13.70
N ASN A 128 -11.66 -18.67 -13.71
CA ASN A 128 -10.47 -18.88 -14.54
C ASN A 128 -9.51 -19.96 -13.99
N THR A 129 -9.67 -20.42 -12.74
CA THR A 129 -8.84 -21.50 -12.18
C THR A 129 -8.96 -22.78 -13.00
N ALA A 130 -10.17 -23.10 -13.46
CA ALA A 130 -10.44 -24.28 -14.29
C ALA A 130 -9.79 -24.19 -15.69
N ARG A 131 -9.33 -23.00 -16.11
CA ARG A 131 -8.68 -22.76 -17.41
C ARG A 131 -7.14 -22.82 -17.32
N ALA A 132 -6.58 -23.03 -16.14
CA ALA A 132 -5.13 -23.15 -15.97
C ALA A 132 -4.62 -24.47 -16.58
N GLY A 133 -3.44 -24.41 -17.20
CA GLY A 133 -2.78 -25.59 -17.78
C GLY A 133 -1.91 -26.36 -16.78
N THR A 134 -1.72 -25.84 -15.57
CA THR A 134 -0.96 -26.48 -14.50
C THR A 134 -1.46 -26.03 -13.12
N GLU A 135 -1.33 -26.89 -12.11
CA GLU A 135 -1.65 -26.57 -10.71
C GLU A 135 -0.49 -25.79 -10.04
N ILE A 136 -0.04 -24.72 -10.68
CA ILE A 136 0.96 -23.80 -10.12
C ILE A 136 0.29 -22.45 -9.94
N LEU A 137 0.18 -22.00 -8.69
CA LEU A 137 -0.32 -20.68 -8.35
C LEU A 137 0.77 -19.63 -8.56
N PHE A 138 0.54 -18.67 -9.46
CA PHE A 138 1.47 -17.59 -9.71
C PHE A 138 0.94 -16.25 -9.16
N PHE A 139 1.66 -15.70 -8.18
CA PHE A 139 1.38 -14.39 -7.60
C PHE A 139 2.43 -13.38 -8.08
N ASN A 140 2.13 -12.72 -9.20
CA ASN A 140 2.93 -11.63 -9.77
C ASN A 140 2.69 -10.33 -8.98
N ARG A 141 3.16 -10.32 -7.74
CA ARG A 141 2.74 -9.39 -6.70
C ARG A 141 2.99 -7.91 -7.03
N VAL A 142 1.95 -7.10 -6.84
CA VAL A 142 2.07 -5.63 -6.87
C VAL A 142 2.74 -5.11 -5.58
N PRO A 143 3.62 -4.10 -5.64
CA PRO A 143 4.13 -3.42 -4.45
C PRO A 143 3.04 -2.64 -3.69
N LYS A 144 3.14 -2.64 -2.37
CA LYS A 144 2.33 -1.83 -1.44
C LYS A 144 0.83 -2.13 -1.40
N VAL A 145 0.41 -3.29 -1.92
CA VAL A 145 -0.97 -3.83 -1.84
C VAL A 145 -1.15 -4.84 -0.70
N GLY A 146 -0.28 -4.82 0.32
CA GLY A 146 -0.27 -5.85 1.37
C GLY A 146 0.37 -7.18 0.94
N SER A 147 1.15 -7.16 -0.14
CA SER A 147 1.71 -8.37 -0.75
C SER A 147 2.68 -9.17 0.13
N GLN A 148 3.32 -8.56 1.15
CA GLN A 148 4.11 -9.32 2.13
C GLN A 148 3.22 -10.13 3.08
N THR A 149 2.10 -9.55 3.52
CA THR A 149 1.10 -10.25 4.34
C THR A 149 0.48 -11.40 3.54
N PHE A 150 0.13 -11.16 2.28
CA PHE A 150 -0.42 -12.21 1.41
C PHE A 150 0.59 -13.34 1.15
N MET A 151 1.86 -13.01 0.95
CA MET A 151 2.95 -13.99 0.81
C MET A 151 3.10 -14.84 2.08
N GLU A 152 3.08 -14.21 3.27
CA GLU A 152 3.15 -14.93 4.55
C GLU A 152 1.93 -15.82 4.78
N LEU A 153 0.74 -15.36 4.40
CA LEU A 153 -0.48 -16.17 4.43
C LEU A 153 -0.32 -17.41 3.53
N LEU A 154 0.16 -17.23 2.30
CA LEU A 154 0.37 -18.31 1.35
C LEU A 154 1.42 -19.32 1.85
N ARG A 155 2.48 -18.86 2.52
CA ARG A 155 3.47 -19.72 3.19
C ARG A 155 2.87 -20.56 4.31
N ARG A 156 1.95 -20.00 5.09
CA ARG A 156 1.27 -20.78 6.15
C ARG A 156 0.26 -21.77 5.55
N LEU A 157 -0.44 -21.35 4.50
CA LEU A 157 -1.35 -22.21 3.75
C LEU A 157 -0.62 -23.35 3.04
N SER A 158 0.62 -23.14 2.58
CA SER A 158 1.42 -24.21 1.94
C SER A 158 1.65 -25.39 2.87
N ASN A 159 1.89 -25.11 4.15
CA ASN A 159 2.02 -26.14 5.19
C ASN A 159 0.67 -26.82 5.46
N ARG A 160 -0.44 -26.05 5.52
CA ARG A 160 -1.78 -26.58 5.81
C ARG A 160 -2.36 -27.42 4.67
N ASN A 161 -2.24 -26.91 3.45
CA ASN A 161 -2.87 -27.43 2.24
C ASN A 161 -1.92 -28.29 1.38
N ARG A 162 -0.67 -28.46 1.84
CA ARG A 162 0.36 -29.36 1.28
C ARG A 162 0.69 -29.04 -0.18
N PHE A 163 1.26 -27.86 -0.42
CA PHE A 163 1.79 -27.44 -1.72
C PHE A 163 3.17 -26.78 -1.59
N GLY A 164 3.96 -26.75 -2.67
CA GLY A 164 5.28 -26.13 -2.70
C GLY A 164 5.21 -24.60 -2.58
N PHE A 165 6.07 -23.98 -1.77
CA PHE A 165 6.15 -22.52 -1.63
C PHE A 165 7.48 -21.99 -2.16
N HIS A 166 7.42 -21.23 -3.25
CA HIS A 166 8.60 -20.70 -3.93
C HIS A 166 8.47 -19.20 -4.15
N ARG A 167 9.59 -18.48 -4.05
CA ARG A 167 9.65 -17.05 -4.32
C ARG A 167 10.91 -16.71 -5.06
N ASP A 168 10.86 -15.61 -5.80
CA ASP A 168 12.02 -15.02 -6.44
C ASP A 168 13.11 -14.69 -5.41
N THR A 169 14.37 -14.83 -5.84
CA THR A 169 15.54 -14.48 -5.02
C THR A 169 15.64 -12.96 -4.83
N VAL A 170 16.20 -12.50 -3.72
CA VAL A 170 16.42 -11.06 -3.49
C VAL A 170 17.45 -10.53 -4.49
N GLN A 171 17.07 -9.51 -5.24
CA GLN A 171 17.93 -8.85 -6.25
C GLN A 171 18.28 -7.41 -5.82
N ARG A 172 19.38 -6.86 -6.34
CA ARG A 172 19.80 -5.47 -6.06
C ARG A 172 18.82 -4.44 -6.61
N VAL A 173 18.26 -4.75 -7.79
CA VAL A 173 17.23 -3.98 -8.46
C VAL A 173 16.15 -4.97 -8.90
N GLU A 174 14.91 -4.66 -8.61
CA GLU A 174 13.76 -5.46 -9.01
C GLU A 174 13.35 -5.06 -10.42
N THR A 175 13.57 -5.95 -11.39
CA THR A 175 13.15 -5.76 -12.78
C THR A 175 11.73 -6.27 -12.95
N ILE A 176 10.76 -5.34 -13.06
CA ILE A 176 9.33 -5.70 -13.14
C ILE A 176 8.87 -6.01 -14.58
N ARG A 177 9.44 -5.34 -15.59
CA ARG A 177 9.20 -5.60 -17.01
C ARG A 177 10.38 -6.36 -17.58
N LEU A 178 10.10 -7.52 -18.15
CA LEU A 178 11.11 -8.46 -18.59
C LEU A 178 11.27 -8.39 -20.11
N ALA A 179 12.51 -8.48 -20.58
CA ALA A 179 12.77 -8.71 -22.00
C ALA A 179 12.22 -10.09 -22.41
N PRO A 180 11.93 -10.33 -23.70
CA PRO A 180 11.35 -11.60 -24.14
C PRO A 180 12.11 -12.85 -23.68
N ALA A 181 13.44 -12.83 -23.69
CA ALA A 181 14.27 -13.93 -23.19
C ALA A 181 14.07 -14.17 -21.68
N ASP A 182 13.97 -13.11 -20.88
CA ASP A 182 13.74 -13.20 -19.43
C ASP A 182 12.30 -13.63 -19.11
N GLN A 183 11.32 -13.28 -19.95
CA GLN A 183 9.96 -13.81 -19.84
C GLN A 183 9.97 -15.33 -20.04
N GLN A 184 10.72 -15.82 -21.02
CA GLN A 184 10.86 -17.25 -21.30
C GLN A 184 11.58 -17.98 -20.17
N ALA A 185 12.65 -17.39 -19.63
CA ALA A 185 13.35 -17.91 -18.46
C ALA A 185 12.42 -17.98 -17.24
N LEU A 186 11.64 -16.92 -16.98
CA LEU A 186 10.65 -16.90 -15.90
C LEU A 186 9.62 -18.03 -16.09
N ALA A 187 9.06 -18.19 -17.29
CA ALA A 187 8.07 -19.22 -17.55
C ALA A 187 8.65 -20.62 -17.32
N SER A 188 9.85 -20.88 -17.86
CA SER A 188 10.57 -22.14 -17.66
C SER A 188 10.79 -22.44 -16.18
N ILE A 189 11.28 -21.47 -15.40
CA ILE A 189 11.50 -21.62 -13.95
C ILE A 189 10.19 -21.92 -13.23
N VAL A 190 9.13 -21.14 -13.48
CA VAL A 190 7.84 -21.32 -12.79
C VAL A 190 7.25 -22.68 -13.10
N THR A 191 7.33 -23.17 -14.35
CA THR A 191 6.80 -24.49 -14.72
C THR A 191 7.68 -25.66 -14.33
N SER A 192 8.91 -25.42 -13.85
CA SER A 192 9.83 -26.48 -13.43
C SER A 192 9.50 -27.05 -12.04
N TYR A 193 8.70 -26.33 -11.25
CA TYR A 193 8.29 -26.79 -9.93
C TYR A 193 7.23 -27.89 -10.01
N GLU A 194 7.32 -28.87 -9.12
CA GLU A 194 6.36 -29.97 -9.01
C GLU A 194 4.99 -29.47 -8.50
N PRO A 195 3.90 -29.61 -9.27
CA PRO A 195 2.57 -29.23 -8.80
C PRO A 195 2.04 -30.17 -7.69
N PRO A 196 1.25 -29.68 -6.71
CA PRO A 196 0.82 -28.30 -6.56
C PRO A 196 1.92 -27.41 -5.97
N ALA A 197 2.13 -26.24 -6.57
CA ALA A 197 3.14 -25.29 -6.11
C ALA A 197 2.65 -23.85 -6.22
N SER A 198 3.34 -22.94 -5.54
CA SER A 198 3.15 -21.50 -5.66
C SER A 198 4.47 -20.82 -5.96
N TYR A 199 4.42 -19.82 -6.84
CA TYR A 199 5.56 -18.96 -7.14
C TYR A 199 5.18 -17.49 -6.95
N ILE A 200 6.05 -16.72 -6.31
CA ILE A 200 5.83 -15.30 -6.03
C ILE A 200 6.98 -14.47 -6.61
N LYS A 201 6.66 -13.46 -7.42
CA LYS A 201 7.64 -12.50 -7.97
C LYS A 201 7.03 -11.12 -8.19
N HIS A 202 7.81 -10.06 -7.99
CA HIS A 202 7.46 -8.73 -8.46
C HIS A 202 7.70 -8.64 -9.97
N VAL A 203 6.64 -8.81 -10.78
CA VAL A 203 6.74 -8.81 -12.25
C VAL A 203 5.39 -8.46 -12.88
N CYS A 204 5.41 -7.87 -14.08
CA CYS A 204 4.21 -7.69 -14.88
C CYS A 204 3.62 -9.04 -15.32
N TYR A 205 2.33 -9.03 -15.68
CA TYR A 205 1.66 -10.19 -16.25
C TYR A 205 2.47 -10.76 -17.43
N THR A 206 2.75 -12.05 -17.38
CA THR A 206 3.51 -12.78 -18.39
C THR A 206 2.60 -13.81 -19.03
N ASN A 207 2.46 -13.81 -20.36
CA ASN A 207 1.62 -14.79 -21.03
C ASN A 207 2.44 -16.07 -21.33
N PHE A 208 2.27 -17.12 -20.52
CA PHE A 208 3.05 -18.37 -20.61
C PHE A 208 2.78 -19.12 -21.90
N THR A 209 1.55 -19.11 -22.40
CA THR A 209 1.17 -19.87 -23.61
C THR A 209 1.80 -19.30 -24.86
N ARG A 210 2.05 -17.98 -24.92
CA ARG A 210 2.84 -17.34 -26.00
C ARG A 210 4.27 -17.89 -26.09
N MET A 211 4.79 -18.49 -25.02
CA MET A 211 6.13 -19.07 -24.95
C MET A 211 6.13 -20.60 -24.97
N GLY A 212 4.98 -21.23 -25.24
CA GLY A 212 4.84 -22.69 -25.27
C GLY A 212 4.74 -23.36 -23.90
N PHE A 213 4.51 -22.61 -22.83
CA PHE A 213 4.37 -23.14 -21.48
C PHE A 213 2.90 -23.20 -21.04
N PRO A 214 2.52 -24.14 -20.15
CA PRO A 214 1.18 -24.17 -19.57
C PRO A 214 0.89 -22.91 -18.74
N SER A 215 -0.33 -22.37 -18.86
CA SER A 215 -0.77 -21.24 -18.04
C SER A 215 -0.83 -21.62 -16.55
N PRO A 216 -0.17 -20.87 -15.65
CA PRO A 216 -0.38 -21.04 -14.21
C PRO A 216 -1.72 -20.41 -13.76
N ILE A 217 -2.11 -20.68 -12.51
CA ILE A 217 -3.24 -20.04 -11.86
C ILE A 217 -2.81 -18.65 -11.39
N TYR A 218 -3.19 -17.61 -12.12
CA TYR A 218 -2.90 -16.22 -11.73
C TYR A 218 -3.82 -15.73 -10.62
N VAL A 219 -3.25 -15.17 -9.56
CA VAL A 219 -3.96 -14.42 -8.51
C VAL A 219 -3.25 -13.11 -8.21
N ASN A 220 -3.98 -12.12 -7.73
CA ASN A 220 -3.36 -10.88 -7.26
C ASN A 220 -4.22 -10.16 -6.21
N VAL A 221 -3.69 -9.06 -5.67
CA VAL A 221 -4.41 -8.15 -4.79
C VAL A 221 -4.14 -6.71 -5.25
N VAL A 222 -5.19 -5.89 -5.30
CA VAL A 222 -5.12 -4.45 -5.59
C VAL A 222 -5.37 -3.63 -4.32
N ARG A 223 -5.00 -2.35 -4.38
CA ARG A 223 -5.24 -1.35 -3.32
C ARG A 223 -5.73 -0.05 -3.93
N ASP A 224 -6.40 0.79 -3.16
CA ASP A 224 -6.68 2.18 -3.55
C ASP A 224 -5.37 2.83 -4.07
N PRO A 225 -5.35 3.33 -5.32
CA PRO A 225 -4.12 3.81 -5.95
C PRO A 225 -3.44 4.95 -5.19
N VAL A 226 -4.23 5.83 -4.56
CA VAL A 226 -3.71 6.99 -3.81
C VAL A 226 -3.10 6.54 -2.48
N GLU A 227 -3.79 5.70 -1.73
CA GLU A 227 -3.24 5.08 -0.52
C GLU A 227 -1.99 4.24 -0.81
N ARG A 228 -1.93 3.63 -2.00
CA ARG A 228 -0.77 2.86 -2.45
C ARG A 228 0.44 3.75 -2.71
N VAL A 229 0.30 4.88 -3.43
CA VAL A 229 1.43 5.79 -3.66
C VAL A 229 1.85 6.55 -2.41
N ILE A 230 0.92 6.90 -1.51
CA ILE A 230 1.26 7.42 -0.18
C ILE A 230 2.07 6.38 0.60
N SER A 231 1.63 5.11 0.57
CA SER A 231 2.34 4.02 1.24
C SER A 231 3.74 3.80 0.66
N TRP A 232 3.93 3.99 -0.65
CA TRP A 232 5.24 3.95 -1.30
C TRP A 232 6.10 5.15 -0.87
N TYR A 233 5.55 6.36 -0.92
CA TYR A 233 6.24 7.62 -0.60
C TYR A 233 6.95 7.56 0.76
N TYR A 234 6.25 7.12 1.80
CA TYR A 234 6.82 6.98 3.15
C TYR A 234 7.65 5.70 3.33
N TYR A 235 7.45 4.68 2.49
CA TYR A 235 8.28 3.48 2.55
C TYR A 235 9.69 3.75 2.02
N VAL A 236 9.84 4.47 0.91
CA VAL A 236 11.17 4.79 0.38
C VAL A 236 11.91 5.82 1.20
N ARG A 237 11.25 6.56 2.09
CA ARG A 237 11.87 7.56 2.99
C ARG A 237 12.17 7.02 4.39
N ALA A 238 11.77 5.78 4.64
CA ALA A 238 12.01 5.10 5.89
C ALA A 238 13.51 4.97 6.21
N PRO A 239 13.98 5.31 7.41
CA PRO A 239 15.37 5.09 7.81
C PRO A 239 15.82 3.63 7.65
N TRP A 240 14.99 2.65 8.05
CA TRP A 240 15.34 1.22 7.96
C TRP A 240 15.55 0.76 6.52
N TYR A 241 14.79 1.30 5.56
CA TYR A 241 14.96 1.00 4.13
C TYR A 241 16.38 1.29 3.65
N TYR A 242 16.97 2.42 4.06
CA TYR A 242 18.34 2.77 3.68
C TYR A 242 19.39 2.05 4.51
N VAL A 243 19.15 1.84 5.81
CA VAL A 243 20.08 1.09 6.67
C VAL A 243 20.27 -0.34 6.16
N GLU A 244 19.19 -1.04 5.84
CA GLU A 244 19.23 -2.40 5.30
C GLU A 244 19.93 -2.45 3.94
N ARG A 245 19.58 -1.55 3.02
CA ARG A 245 20.21 -1.49 1.70
C ARG A 245 21.68 -1.11 1.78
N LYS A 246 22.10 -0.24 2.70
CA LYS A 246 23.50 0.12 2.92
C LYS A 246 24.29 -1.04 3.54
N ARG A 247 23.68 -1.84 4.41
CA ARG A 247 24.28 -3.09 4.94
C ARG A 247 24.47 -4.12 3.82
N ALA A 248 23.47 -4.31 2.96
CA ALA A 248 23.55 -5.24 1.84
C ALA A 248 24.44 -4.73 0.69
N PHE A 249 24.51 -3.41 0.50
CA PHE A 249 25.23 -2.75 -0.59
C PHE A 249 25.95 -1.49 -0.06
N PRO A 250 27.16 -1.64 0.53
CA PRO A 250 27.90 -0.57 1.20
C PRO A 250 28.19 0.66 0.33
N ASP A 251 28.26 0.52 -0.99
CA ASP A 251 28.60 1.60 -1.91
C ASP A 251 27.42 2.52 -2.27
N LEU A 252 26.19 2.20 -1.85
CA LEU A 252 25.02 3.01 -2.19
C LEU A 252 25.07 4.39 -1.49
N PRO A 253 24.92 5.52 -2.21
CA PRO A 253 24.87 6.83 -1.57
C PRO A 253 23.62 6.96 -0.69
N LEU A 254 23.75 7.69 0.42
CA LEU A 254 22.59 8.05 1.24
C LEU A 254 21.85 9.24 0.61
N PRO A 255 20.51 9.26 0.65
CA PRO A 255 19.74 10.39 0.13
C PRO A 255 19.93 11.67 0.95
N ASP A 256 19.54 12.79 0.35
CA ASP A 256 19.47 14.08 1.03
C ASP A 256 18.52 14.01 2.25
N PRO A 257 18.97 14.41 3.46
CA PRO A 257 18.12 14.50 4.65
C PRO A 257 16.84 15.35 4.47
N ALA A 258 16.88 16.40 3.65
CA ALA A 258 15.71 17.23 3.36
C ALA A 258 14.65 16.45 2.58
N TRP A 259 15.08 15.63 1.61
CA TRP A 259 14.19 14.74 0.85
C TRP A 259 13.56 13.67 1.75
N LEU A 260 14.32 13.11 2.70
CA LEU A 260 13.83 12.11 3.66
C LEU A 260 12.76 12.66 4.60
N LYS A 261 12.87 13.92 5.00
CA LYS A 261 11.97 14.56 5.96
C LYS A 261 10.73 15.18 5.33
N LYS A 262 10.73 15.38 4.01
CA LYS A 262 9.59 16.00 3.31
C LYS A 262 8.37 15.08 3.42
N ASP A 263 7.26 15.63 3.90
CA ASP A 263 5.99 14.91 3.98
C ASP A 263 5.23 14.96 2.65
N PHE A 264 4.29 14.02 2.50
CA PHE A 264 3.53 13.85 1.27
C PHE A 264 2.64 15.07 0.95
N GLU A 265 2.06 15.72 1.96
CA GLU A 265 1.19 16.87 1.72
C GLU A 265 1.98 18.04 1.17
N THR A 266 3.10 18.38 1.81
CA THR A 266 4.01 19.41 1.35
C THR A 266 4.47 19.11 -0.08
N CYS A 267 4.80 17.85 -0.40
CA CYS A 267 5.19 17.43 -1.75
C CYS A 267 4.10 17.67 -2.81
N VAL A 268 2.84 17.33 -2.50
CA VAL A 268 1.71 17.56 -3.41
C VAL A 268 1.43 19.06 -3.57
N LEU A 269 1.37 19.79 -2.45
CA LEU A 269 1.02 21.23 -2.42
C LEU A 269 2.10 22.12 -3.05
N SER A 270 3.38 21.76 -2.91
CA SER A 270 4.48 22.45 -3.61
C SER A 270 4.60 22.05 -5.08
N GLY A 271 3.80 21.09 -5.56
CA GLY A 271 3.80 20.65 -6.95
C GLY A 271 5.10 19.93 -7.35
N ASP A 272 5.76 19.25 -6.41
CA ASP A 272 7.00 18.52 -6.65
C ASP A 272 6.82 17.48 -7.75
N ARG A 273 7.90 17.25 -8.50
CA ARG A 273 7.89 16.37 -9.67
C ARG A 273 7.37 14.96 -9.37
N GLU A 274 7.77 14.37 -8.24
CA GLU A 274 7.40 13.00 -7.84
C GLU A 274 5.95 12.86 -7.36
N CYS A 275 5.31 13.97 -6.94
CA CYS A 275 3.94 14.00 -6.43
C CYS A 275 2.94 14.61 -7.41
N ARG A 276 3.40 15.03 -8.60
CA ARG A 276 2.55 15.63 -9.64
C ARG A 276 1.75 14.61 -10.44
N TYR A 277 2.32 13.43 -10.69
CA TYR A 277 1.68 12.32 -11.42
C TYR A 277 1.06 12.75 -12.76
N VAL A 278 1.90 13.17 -13.70
CA VAL A 278 1.43 13.67 -15.01
C VAL A 278 1.04 12.50 -15.92
N GLU A 279 -0.15 12.59 -16.52
CA GLU A 279 -0.67 11.62 -17.49
C GLU A 279 0.26 11.45 -18.69
N GLY A 280 0.33 10.23 -19.22
CA GLY A 280 1.15 9.90 -20.39
C GLY A 280 2.63 9.69 -20.07
N GLU A 281 3.11 10.02 -18.87
CA GLU A 281 4.49 9.77 -18.50
C GLU A 281 4.81 8.28 -18.52
N THR A 282 5.91 7.94 -19.19
CA THR A 282 6.39 6.56 -19.37
C THR A 282 7.57 6.23 -18.48
N HIS A 283 8.09 7.18 -17.69
CA HIS A 283 9.35 6.98 -16.97
C HIS A 283 9.26 5.77 -16.02
N GLU A 284 10.18 4.81 -16.15
CA GLU A 284 10.27 3.59 -15.35
C GLU A 284 11.51 3.58 -14.46
N GLY A 285 11.94 4.76 -13.99
CA GLY A 285 13.08 4.85 -13.07
C GLY A 285 12.87 4.01 -11.82
N ILE A 286 13.98 3.60 -11.18
CA ILE A 286 13.96 2.90 -9.89
C ILE A 286 13.12 3.73 -8.91
N GLY A 287 11.95 3.21 -8.54
CA GLY A 287 11.03 3.87 -7.63
C GLY A 287 9.79 4.52 -8.25
N ASP A 288 9.53 4.37 -9.55
CA ASP A 288 8.22 4.72 -10.12
C ASP A 288 7.19 3.62 -9.87
N HIS A 289 6.48 3.74 -8.74
CA HIS A 289 5.41 2.82 -8.35
C HIS A 289 4.02 3.42 -8.54
N ARG A 290 3.82 4.41 -9.42
CA ARG A 290 2.49 5.01 -9.60
C ARG A 290 1.49 4.12 -10.37
N ARG A 291 1.99 3.19 -11.20
CA ARG A 291 1.17 2.34 -12.09
C ARG A 291 0.84 0.99 -11.45
N GLN A 292 -0.37 0.82 -10.93
CA GLN A 292 -0.87 -0.51 -10.54
C GLN A 292 -1.31 -1.30 -11.77
N THR A 293 -1.94 -0.62 -12.73
CA THR A 293 -2.38 -1.20 -14.01
C THR A 293 -1.25 -1.91 -14.76
N LEU A 294 -0.01 -1.40 -14.69
CA LEU A 294 1.16 -1.97 -15.36
C LEU A 294 1.38 -3.45 -15.03
N PHE A 295 1.16 -3.86 -13.77
CA PHE A 295 1.35 -5.24 -13.34
C PHE A 295 0.35 -6.21 -13.99
N PHE A 296 -0.78 -5.71 -14.48
CA PHE A 296 -1.83 -6.51 -15.11
C PHE A 296 -1.84 -6.36 -16.63
N CYS A 297 -1.48 -5.18 -17.15
CA CYS A 297 -1.44 -4.91 -18.58
C CYS A 297 -0.40 -5.78 -19.30
N GLY A 298 0.79 -5.94 -18.72
CA GLY A 298 1.85 -6.80 -19.24
C GLY A 298 3.18 -6.08 -19.48
N HIS A 299 3.98 -6.66 -20.37
CA HIS A 299 5.36 -6.21 -20.64
C HIS A 299 5.44 -5.22 -21.79
N GLU A 300 4.37 -5.01 -22.54
CA GLU A 300 4.39 -4.26 -23.79
C GLU A 300 4.49 -2.73 -23.57
N PRO A 301 5.13 -1.98 -24.49
CA PRO A 301 5.35 -0.54 -24.33
C PRO A 301 4.06 0.28 -24.14
N GLN A 302 2.93 -0.19 -24.66
CA GLN A 302 1.65 0.50 -24.51
C GLN A 302 1.08 0.43 -23.10
N CYS A 303 1.64 -0.42 -22.23
CA CYS A 303 1.30 -0.48 -20.81
C CYS A 303 2.01 0.60 -19.98
N THR A 304 3.00 1.29 -20.56
CA THR A 304 3.89 2.22 -19.84
C THR A 304 3.32 3.61 -19.61
N PRO A 305 2.53 4.21 -20.52
CA PRO A 305 2.04 5.57 -20.31
C PRO A 305 1.10 5.60 -19.10
N PHE A 306 1.47 6.36 -18.09
CA PHE A 306 0.69 6.50 -16.86
C PHE A 306 -0.71 7.02 -17.16
N ASN A 307 -1.70 6.46 -16.47
CA ASN A 307 -3.09 6.89 -16.54
C ASN A 307 -3.69 6.85 -17.96
N SER A 308 -3.19 5.96 -18.83
CA SER A 308 -3.67 5.83 -20.21
C SER A 308 -4.86 4.89 -20.36
N VAL A 309 -5.72 5.19 -21.34
CA VAL A 309 -6.89 4.35 -21.67
C VAL A 309 -6.45 2.99 -22.18
N GLU A 310 -5.40 2.92 -23.00
CA GLU A 310 -4.94 1.65 -23.56
C GLU A 310 -4.44 0.69 -22.48
N ALA A 311 -3.57 1.15 -21.57
CA ALA A 311 -3.06 0.34 -20.48
C ALA A 311 -4.20 -0.17 -19.59
N LEU A 312 -5.18 0.70 -19.29
CA LEU A 312 -6.37 0.35 -18.52
C LEU A 312 -7.19 -0.77 -19.19
N GLN A 313 -7.56 -0.60 -20.46
CA GLN A 313 -8.42 -1.56 -21.15
C GLN A 313 -7.74 -2.92 -21.32
N ARG A 314 -6.42 -2.92 -21.58
CA ARG A 314 -5.63 -4.16 -21.62
C ARG A 314 -5.57 -4.82 -20.25
N ALA A 315 -5.31 -4.07 -19.18
CA ALA A 315 -5.30 -4.59 -17.82
C ALA A 315 -6.65 -5.22 -17.42
N LYS A 316 -7.78 -4.55 -17.71
CA LYS A 316 -9.13 -5.07 -17.47
C LYS A 316 -9.35 -6.41 -18.19
N ARG A 317 -9.03 -6.46 -19.48
CA ARG A 317 -9.16 -7.67 -20.30
C ARG A 317 -8.31 -8.83 -19.75
N VAL A 318 -7.07 -8.56 -19.37
CA VAL A 318 -6.19 -9.60 -18.80
C VAL A 318 -6.76 -10.10 -17.47
N VAL A 319 -7.24 -9.22 -16.59
CA VAL A 319 -7.89 -9.62 -15.32
C VAL A 319 -9.11 -10.51 -15.54
N GLU A 320 -9.96 -10.17 -16.50
CA GLU A 320 -11.13 -10.98 -16.87
C GLU A 320 -10.77 -12.35 -17.42
N GLN A 321 -9.77 -12.42 -18.28
CA GLN A 321 -9.47 -13.62 -19.05
C GLN A 321 -8.49 -14.57 -18.34
N GLN A 322 -7.58 -14.03 -17.53
CA GLN A 322 -6.38 -14.76 -17.08
C GLN A 322 -6.32 -14.94 -15.57
N TYR A 323 -6.89 -14.02 -14.77
CA TYR A 323 -6.80 -14.09 -13.31
C TYR A 323 -7.98 -14.85 -12.71
N ALA A 324 -7.67 -15.81 -11.84
CA ALA A 324 -8.66 -16.54 -11.05
C ALA A 324 -9.38 -15.60 -10.09
N VAL A 325 -8.63 -14.89 -9.25
CA VAL A 325 -9.17 -13.87 -8.33
C VAL A 325 -8.18 -12.71 -8.25
N VAL A 326 -8.70 -11.48 -8.34
CA VAL A 326 -7.97 -10.27 -7.99
C VAL A 326 -8.67 -9.65 -6.78
N GLY A 327 -8.05 -9.81 -5.61
CA GLY A 327 -8.56 -9.30 -4.34
C GLY A 327 -8.38 -7.81 -4.17
N VAL A 328 -8.99 -7.26 -3.11
CA VAL A 328 -8.90 -5.85 -2.70
C VAL A 328 -8.38 -5.80 -1.26
N LEU A 329 -7.28 -5.08 -1.03
CA LEU A 329 -6.66 -4.98 0.29
C LEU A 329 -7.61 -4.38 1.34
N GLU A 330 -8.42 -3.41 0.94
CA GLU A 330 -9.40 -2.76 1.81
C GLU A 330 -10.61 -3.67 2.13
N ASP A 331 -10.76 -4.78 1.40
CA ASP A 331 -11.85 -5.76 1.54
C ASP A 331 -11.30 -7.19 1.62
N MET A 332 -10.46 -7.43 2.63
CA MET A 332 -9.78 -8.73 2.83
C MET A 332 -10.76 -9.87 3.10
N ASN A 333 -11.92 -9.61 3.72
CA ASN A 333 -12.93 -10.65 3.95
C ASN A 333 -13.44 -11.23 2.64
N SER A 334 -13.95 -10.36 1.76
CA SER A 334 -14.40 -10.77 0.43
C SER A 334 -13.26 -11.39 -0.38
N THR A 335 -12.06 -10.82 -0.29
CA THR A 335 -10.86 -11.34 -0.98
C THR A 335 -10.54 -12.78 -0.58
N LEU A 336 -10.43 -13.07 0.71
CA LEU A 336 -10.07 -14.41 1.20
C LEU A 336 -11.18 -15.42 0.95
N LEU A 337 -12.44 -15.01 1.08
CA LEU A 337 -13.58 -15.86 0.78
C LEU A 337 -13.64 -16.24 -0.71
N ALA A 338 -13.44 -15.28 -1.62
CA ALA A 338 -13.40 -15.56 -3.05
C ALA A 338 -12.25 -16.51 -3.39
N LEU A 339 -11.06 -16.29 -2.82
CA LEU A 339 -9.91 -17.18 -3.00
C LEU A 339 -10.19 -18.60 -2.48
N GLU A 340 -10.85 -18.74 -1.33
CA GLU A 340 -11.25 -20.04 -0.79
C GLU A 340 -12.21 -20.80 -1.71
N LYS A 341 -13.16 -20.10 -2.32
CA LYS A 341 -14.20 -20.71 -3.17
C LYS A 341 -13.71 -21.00 -4.59
N TYR A 342 -12.94 -20.10 -5.19
CA TYR A 342 -12.46 -20.22 -6.57
C TYR A 342 -11.10 -20.92 -6.72
N VAL A 343 -10.27 -20.94 -5.66
CA VAL A 343 -8.92 -21.52 -5.67
C VAL A 343 -8.69 -22.40 -4.42
N PRO A 344 -9.59 -23.36 -4.12
CA PRO A 344 -9.60 -24.08 -2.83
C PRO A 344 -8.34 -24.90 -2.57
N ARG A 345 -7.69 -25.43 -3.62
CA ARG A 345 -6.45 -26.22 -3.50
C ARG A 345 -5.35 -25.46 -2.74
N PHE A 346 -5.29 -24.14 -2.91
CA PHE A 346 -4.29 -23.29 -2.29
C PHE A 346 -4.83 -22.52 -1.09
N PHE A 347 -6.09 -22.08 -1.12
CA PHE A 347 -6.62 -21.14 -0.14
C PHE A 347 -7.60 -21.70 0.87
N LYS A 348 -7.95 -23.00 0.86
CA LYS A 348 -8.86 -23.58 1.86
C LYS A 348 -8.46 -23.19 3.29
N GLY A 349 -9.37 -22.52 4.02
CA GLY A 349 -9.17 -22.04 5.38
C GLY A 349 -8.29 -20.79 5.53
N ALA A 350 -8.06 -20.03 4.46
CA ALA A 350 -7.35 -18.75 4.44
C ALA A 350 -8.03 -17.67 5.30
N LEU A 351 -9.36 -17.57 5.27
CA LEU A 351 -10.13 -16.58 6.04
C LEU A 351 -9.89 -16.79 7.53
N ASN A 352 -10.13 -18.01 8.02
CA ASN A 352 -9.92 -18.34 9.44
C ASN A 352 -8.45 -18.14 9.84
N LEU A 353 -7.51 -18.65 9.04
CA LEU A 353 -6.08 -18.51 9.33
C LEU A 353 -5.64 -17.04 9.43
N TYR A 354 -6.17 -16.18 8.57
CA TYR A 354 -5.88 -14.74 8.58
C TYR A 354 -6.40 -14.07 9.85
N TRP A 355 -7.66 -14.32 10.21
CA TRP A 355 -8.29 -13.67 11.37
C TRP A 355 -7.82 -14.24 12.71
N ASP A 356 -7.51 -15.53 12.79
CA ASP A 356 -6.95 -16.16 13.99
C ASP A 356 -5.55 -15.63 14.33
N GLN A 357 -4.82 -15.13 13.32
CA GLN A 357 -3.43 -14.71 13.45
C GLN A 357 -3.21 -13.22 13.11
N LEU A 358 -4.25 -12.40 13.23
CA LEU A 358 -4.23 -10.97 12.90
C LEU A 358 -3.07 -10.21 13.51
N ASN A 359 -2.76 -10.48 14.77
CA ASN A 359 -1.68 -9.80 15.48
C ASN A 359 -0.32 -10.03 14.79
N THR A 360 -0.13 -11.19 14.17
CA THR A 360 1.08 -11.47 13.39
C THR A 360 1.04 -10.73 12.06
N PHE A 361 -0.08 -10.81 11.34
CA PHE A 361 -0.23 -10.19 10.01
C PHE A 361 -0.20 -8.66 10.05
N ASN A 362 -0.76 -8.03 11.09
CA ASN A 362 -0.77 -6.58 11.29
C ASN A 362 0.63 -5.99 11.49
N ARG A 363 1.58 -6.78 12.00
CA ARG A 363 2.96 -6.33 12.24
C ARG A 363 3.80 -6.28 10.96
N ILE A 364 3.46 -7.06 9.93
CA ILE A 364 4.30 -7.24 8.73
C ILE A 364 4.44 -5.94 7.92
N ASN A 365 3.34 -5.23 7.69
CA ASN A 365 3.33 -4.04 6.82
C ASN A 365 3.27 -2.71 7.59
N ARG A 366 3.47 -2.72 8.92
CA ARG A 366 3.34 -1.50 9.71
C ARG A 366 4.50 -0.56 9.41
N ASN A 367 4.17 0.65 8.97
CA ASN A 367 5.12 1.76 8.84
C ASN A 367 4.76 2.83 9.86
N ALA A 368 5.52 2.94 10.95
CA ALA A 368 5.31 3.94 12.00
C ALA A 368 5.61 5.38 11.55
N PHE A 369 6.25 5.55 10.40
CA PHE A 369 6.67 6.83 9.83
C PHE A 369 5.73 7.31 8.73
N LYS A 370 4.56 6.67 8.56
CA LYS A 370 3.48 7.14 7.68
C LYS A 370 2.54 8.03 8.52
N PRO A 371 2.67 9.37 8.50
CA PRO A 371 1.67 10.24 9.08
C PRO A 371 0.34 10.15 8.31
N PRO A 372 -0.78 10.54 8.93
CA PRO A 372 -2.03 10.70 8.21
C PRO A 372 -1.89 11.76 7.13
N VAL A 373 -2.63 11.58 6.03
CA VAL A 373 -2.75 12.54 4.93
C VAL A 373 -4.21 12.95 4.84
N SER A 374 -4.47 14.24 4.74
CA SER A 374 -5.78 14.85 4.64
C SER A 374 -6.52 14.41 3.38
N GLU A 375 -7.84 14.27 3.48
CA GLU A 375 -8.65 13.91 2.32
C GLU A 375 -8.59 14.97 1.22
N ALA A 376 -8.42 16.26 1.55
CA ALA A 376 -8.26 17.32 0.55
C ALA A 376 -7.03 17.07 -0.35
N VAL A 377 -5.88 16.74 0.24
CA VAL A 377 -4.66 16.39 -0.52
C VAL A 377 -4.88 15.11 -1.33
N LYS A 378 -5.53 14.09 -0.74
CA LYS A 378 -5.84 12.87 -1.49
C LYS A 378 -6.73 13.16 -2.69
N GLN A 379 -7.69 14.08 -2.61
CA GLN A 379 -8.54 14.45 -3.75
C GLN A 379 -7.75 15.10 -4.89
N ILE A 380 -6.74 15.92 -4.58
CA ILE A 380 -5.83 16.47 -5.60
C ILE A 380 -5.13 15.34 -6.35
N VAL A 381 -4.62 14.33 -5.62
CA VAL A 381 -3.96 13.18 -6.25
C VAL A 381 -4.96 12.31 -7.01
N ARG A 382 -6.16 12.07 -6.48
CA ARG A 382 -7.21 11.29 -7.16
C ARG A 382 -7.59 11.87 -8.52
N ALA A 383 -7.59 13.21 -8.65
CA ALA A 383 -7.84 13.88 -9.93
C ALA A 383 -6.82 13.51 -11.03
N ASN A 384 -5.60 13.10 -10.65
CA ASN A 384 -4.56 12.67 -11.59
C ASN A 384 -4.45 11.13 -11.74
N PHE A 385 -5.26 10.35 -11.02
CA PHE A 385 -5.24 8.88 -11.00
C PHE A 385 -6.51 8.25 -11.60
N THR A 386 -7.23 8.98 -12.44
CA THR A 386 -8.57 8.60 -12.92
C THR A 386 -8.65 7.16 -13.46
N ARG A 387 -7.72 6.72 -14.31
CA ARG A 387 -7.68 5.36 -14.88
C ARG A 387 -7.18 4.31 -13.90
N GLU A 388 -6.25 4.66 -13.01
CA GLU A 388 -5.82 3.75 -11.95
C GLU A 388 -6.96 3.47 -10.95
N ILE A 389 -7.77 4.49 -10.63
CA ILE A 389 -8.96 4.37 -9.79
C ILE A 389 -10.03 3.54 -10.51
N GLU A 390 -10.25 3.82 -11.80
CA GLU A 390 -11.19 3.03 -12.61
C GLU A 390 -10.80 1.54 -12.68
N PHE A 391 -9.50 1.24 -12.75
CA PHE A 391 -9.01 -0.14 -12.68
C PHE A 391 -9.25 -0.77 -11.31
N TYR A 392 -8.96 -0.06 -10.23
CA TYR A 392 -9.21 -0.52 -8.86
C TYR A 392 -10.69 -0.83 -8.61
N GLU A 393 -11.59 0.07 -8.99
CA GLU A 393 -13.04 -0.13 -8.83
C GLU A 393 -13.54 -1.27 -9.71
N PHE A 394 -12.99 -1.45 -10.91
CA PHE A 394 -13.28 -2.61 -11.75
C PHE A 394 -12.88 -3.93 -11.07
N CYS A 395 -11.67 -4.03 -10.50
CA CYS A 395 -11.25 -5.23 -9.78
C CYS A 395 -12.14 -5.51 -8.57
N LYS A 396 -12.54 -4.46 -7.84
CA LYS A 396 -13.46 -4.56 -6.70
C LYS A 396 -14.84 -5.04 -7.12
N GLN A 397 -15.40 -4.45 -8.18
CA GLN A 397 -16.68 -4.86 -8.75
C GLN A 397 -16.62 -6.32 -9.20
N ARG A 398 -15.54 -6.74 -9.86
CA ARG A 398 -15.33 -8.12 -10.28
C ARG A 398 -15.28 -9.09 -9.10
N LEU A 399 -14.56 -8.75 -8.03
CA LEU A 399 -14.50 -9.54 -6.80
C LEU A 399 -15.90 -9.73 -6.19
N HIS A 400 -16.67 -8.66 -6.11
CA HIS A 400 -18.03 -8.68 -5.58
C HIS A 400 -18.98 -9.49 -6.48
N MET A 401 -18.83 -9.37 -7.80
CA MET A 401 -19.59 -10.16 -8.77
C MET A 401 -19.28 -11.66 -8.66
N GLN A 402 -18.01 -12.05 -8.45
CA GLN A 402 -17.62 -13.43 -8.18
C GLN A 402 -18.32 -13.99 -6.94
N LEU A 403 -18.38 -13.21 -5.86
CA LEU A 403 -19.06 -13.64 -4.64
C LEU A 403 -20.58 -13.76 -4.80
N ARG A 404 -21.21 -12.83 -5.53
CA ARG A 404 -22.65 -12.89 -5.83
C ARG A 404 -22.99 -14.09 -6.71
N ALA A 405 -22.16 -14.39 -7.71
CA ALA A 405 -22.34 -15.53 -8.60
C ALA A 405 -22.45 -16.85 -7.83
N LEU A 406 -21.76 -17.00 -6.69
CA LEU A 406 -21.83 -18.20 -5.86
C LEU A 406 -23.25 -18.51 -5.32
N ARG A 407 -24.18 -17.53 -5.31
CA ARG A 407 -25.56 -17.67 -4.80
C ARG A 407 -25.63 -18.31 -3.41
N ASP A 408 -24.62 -18.06 -2.59
CA ASP A 408 -24.49 -18.60 -1.24
C ASP A 408 -25.10 -17.57 -0.26
N PRO A 409 -26.24 -17.86 0.39
CA PRO A 409 -26.96 -16.90 1.22
C PRO A 409 -26.16 -16.50 2.47
N THR A 410 -25.10 -17.23 2.81
CA THR A 410 -24.20 -16.88 3.92
C THR A 410 -23.20 -15.79 3.55
N ILE A 411 -23.07 -15.46 2.26
CA ILE A 411 -22.12 -14.47 1.75
C ILE A 411 -22.79 -13.10 1.68
N THR A 412 -22.45 -12.22 2.61
CA THR A 412 -22.85 -10.80 2.53
C THR A 412 -21.80 -10.01 1.77
N VAL A 413 -22.14 -9.58 0.55
CA VAL A 413 -21.28 -8.70 -0.26
C VAL A 413 -21.66 -7.24 0.01
N PRO A 414 -20.71 -6.32 0.20
CA PRO A 414 -21.01 -4.90 0.31
C PRO A 414 -21.80 -4.42 -0.91
N THR A 415 -23.04 -3.97 -0.72
CA THR A 415 -23.82 -3.37 -1.80
C THR A 415 -23.22 -2.02 -2.17
N PRO A 416 -23.08 -1.69 -3.47
CA PRO A 416 -22.78 -0.33 -3.89
C PRO A 416 -23.82 0.57 -3.26
N ARG A 417 -23.39 1.57 -2.48
CA ARG A 417 -24.33 2.60 -2.01
C ARG A 417 -24.94 3.24 -3.25
N SER A 418 -26.18 2.88 -3.58
CA SER A 418 -26.93 3.65 -4.56
C SER A 418 -26.90 5.10 -4.08
N ARG A 419 -26.64 6.03 -4.98
CA ARG A 419 -26.76 7.46 -4.68
C ARG A 419 -28.24 7.71 -4.37
N ARG A 420 -28.70 7.39 -3.16
CA ARG A 420 -29.98 7.85 -2.63
C ARG A 420 -29.93 9.36 -2.68
N ARG A 421 -30.62 9.96 -3.66
CA ARG A 421 -30.97 11.38 -3.63
C ARG A 421 -31.66 11.60 -2.29
N ARG A 422 -31.05 12.42 -1.43
CA ARG A 422 -31.68 12.95 -0.22
C ARG A 422 -32.90 13.76 -0.66
N ALA A 423 -34.05 13.12 -0.74
CA ALA A 423 -35.33 13.75 -1.00
C ALA A 423 -36.42 13.18 -0.07
N GLN A 424 -36.10 12.96 1.21
CA GLN A 424 -37.13 12.79 2.24
C GLN A 424 -36.53 12.91 3.65
N LYS A 425 -36.52 14.14 4.15
CA LYS A 425 -36.73 14.45 5.57
C LYS A 425 -36.89 15.96 5.69
N ASN A 426 -38.12 16.40 5.53
CA ASN A 426 -38.72 17.57 6.17
C ASN A 426 -40.24 17.44 5.99
N ARG A 427 -40.81 16.55 6.80
CA ARG A 427 -42.21 16.53 7.22
C ARG A 427 -42.18 16.17 8.70
N VAL A 428 -42.10 17.18 9.55
CA VAL A 428 -43.10 17.55 10.57
C VAL A 428 -42.92 19.04 10.79
#